data_AF-W0GVT7-F1
#
_entry.id   AF-W0GVT7-F1
#
_cell.length_a   1.000
_cell.length_b   1.000
_cell.length_c   1.000
_cell.angle_alpha   90.00
_cell.angle_beta   90.00
_cell.angle_gamma   90.00
#
_symmetry.space_group_name_H-M   'P 1'
#
loop_
_entity.id
_entity.type
_entity.pdbx_description
1 polymer ?
#
loop_
_entity_poly.entity_id
_entity_poly.type
_entity_poly.pdbx_seq_one_letter_code
_entity_poly.pdbx_strand_id
1 'polypeptide(L)'
;MRLHSHQQNGPGTGFEFFLMLQGTIGLLLFNSEGDIQQQLHHSAKGPTHGIEIAKGRSSTPVALEADSVIFELKQGPYQPSQDEDFFNFFPKVGTT
;
A
#
# COMPACT_ATOMS: atom_id res chain seq x y z
N MET A 1 -7.38 1.84 -5.11
CA MET A 1 -5.99 1.45 -5.40
C MET A 1 -5.96 -0.06 -5.62
N ARG A 2 -5.09 -0.61 -6.48
CA ARG A 2 -4.98 -2.07 -6.65
C ARG A 2 -4.03 -2.66 -5.60
N LEU A 3 -4.24 -3.92 -5.23
CA LEU A 3 -3.27 -4.67 -4.43
C LEU A 3 -1.96 -4.80 -5.18
N HIS A 4 -0.88 -4.34 -4.57
CA HIS A 4 0.45 -4.38 -5.18
C HIS A 4 1.55 -4.52 -4.13
N SER A 5 2.74 -4.85 -4.62
CA SER A 5 3.98 -4.88 -3.84
C SER A 5 5.03 -4.00 -4.49
N HIS A 6 5.77 -3.22 -3.71
CA HIS A 6 7.01 -2.61 -4.19
C HIS A 6 8.17 -3.59 -4.10
N GLN A 7 8.69 -4.00 -5.26
CA GLN A 7 9.82 -4.91 -5.38
C GLN A 7 11.06 -4.13 -5.85
N GLN A 8 12.15 -4.21 -5.10
CA GLN A 8 13.46 -3.66 -5.49
C GLN A 8 14.56 -4.69 -5.30
N ASN A 9 15.51 -4.76 -6.23
CA ASN A 9 16.66 -5.65 -6.14
C ASN A 9 17.82 -4.93 -5.44
N GLY A 10 17.96 -5.14 -4.13
CA GLY A 10 19.04 -4.59 -3.31
C GLY A 10 18.88 -4.91 -1.81
N PRO A 11 19.98 -5.02 -1.06
CA PRO A 11 19.93 -5.15 0.40
C PRO A 11 19.45 -3.84 1.03
N GLY A 12 18.48 -3.90 1.93
CA GLY A 12 17.92 -2.71 2.61
C GLY A 12 17.09 -1.79 1.71
N THR A 13 16.68 -2.26 0.53
CA THR A 13 15.82 -1.50 -0.39
C THR A 13 14.42 -2.09 -0.53
N GLY A 14 13.44 -1.26 -0.86
CA GLY A 14 12.10 -1.69 -1.27
C GLY A 14 11.02 -1.56 -0.20
N PHE A 15 11.20 -0.73 0.83
CA PHE A 15 10.08 -0.39 1.72
C PHE A 15 9.10 0.58 1.04
N GLU A 16 7.86 0.55 1.52
CA GLU A 16 6.84 1.57 1.23
C GLU A 16 6.47 2.29 2.52
N PHE A 17 6.06 3.54 2.41
CA PHE A 17 5.64 4.34 3.55
C PHE A 17 4.39 5.14 3.23
N PHE A 18 3.40 5.05 4.11
CA PHE A 18 2.14 5.80 4.02
C PHE A 18 2.09 6.84 5.12
N LEU A 19 1.83 8.10 4.76
CA LEU A 19 1.60 9.20 5.68
C LEU A 19 0.16 9.71 5.52
N MET A 20 -0.60 9.71 6.61
CA MET A 20 -1.93 10.30 6.67
C MET A 20 -1.85 11.82 6.65
N LEU A 21 -2.52 12.44 5.68
CA LEU A 21 -2.67 13.90 5.60
C LEU A 21 -4.09 14.35 5.96
N GLN A 22 -5.11 13.56 5.58
CA GLN A 22 -6.51 13.84 5.87
C GLN A 22 -7.32 12.54 5.96
N GLY A 23 -8.37 12.56 6.78
CA GLY A 23 -9.35 11.48 6.87
C GLY A 23 -8.80 10.22 7.52
N THR A 24 -9.35 9.09 7.10
CA THR A 24 -9.10 7.77 7.69
C THR A 24 -9.04 6.69 6.61
N ILE A 25 -8.06 5.80 6.73
CA ILE A 25 -7.93 4.61 5.88
C ILE A 25 -7.86 3.33 6.71
N GLY A 26 -8.28 2.24 6.10
CA GLY A 26 -7.81 0.89 6.42
C GLY A 26 -6.62 0.56 5.51
N LEU A 27 -5.60 -0.10 6.03
CA LEU A 27 -4.51 -0.66 5.25
C LEU A 27 -4.53 -2.18 5.44
N LEU A 28 -4.74 -2.90 4.35
CA LEU A 28 -4.76 -4.36 4.32
C LEU A 28 -3.41 -4.86 3.82
N LEU A 29 -2.79 -5.79 4.55
CA LEU A 29 -1.54 -6.44 4.16
C LEU A 29 -1.82 -7.91 3.92
N PHE A 30 -1.31 -8.43 2.81
CA PHE A 30 -1.57 -9.78 2.34
C PHE A 30 -0.32 -10.66 2.43
N ASN A 31 -0.54 -11.97 2.58
CA ASN A 31 0.50 -12.96 2.36
C ASN A 31 0.70 -13.20 0.84
N SER A 32 1.60 -14.11 0.48
CA SER A 32 1.86 -14.49 -0.91
C SER A 32 0.71 -15.24 -1.58
N GLU A 33 -0.21 -15.83 -0.80
CA GLU A 33 -1.38 -16.57 -1.29
C GLU A 33 -2.57 -15.64 -1.57
N GLY A 34 -2.48 -14.37 -1.15
CA GLY A 34 -3.55 -13.39 -1.31
C GLY A 34 -4.53 -13.33 -0.14
N ASP A 35 -4.24 -13.98 0.98
CA ASP A 35 -5.03 -13.84 2.22
C ASP A 35 -4.61 -12.60 3.00
N ILE A 36 -5.57 -12.01 3.71
CA ILE A 36 -5.31 -10.88 4.60
C ILE A 36 -4.54 -11.38 5.84
N GLN A 37 -3.27 -10.99 5.92
CA GLN A 37 -2.42 -11.28 7.07
C GLN A 37 -2.59 -10.23 8.18
N GLN A 38 -2.87 -8.98 7.82
CA GLN A 38 -2.98 -7.89 8.79
C GLN A 38 -3.92 -6.79 8.29
N GLN A 39 -4.65 -6.18 9.22
CA GLN A 39 -5.51 -5.04 8.98
C GLN A 39 -5.12 -3.93 9.94
N LEU A 40 -4.90 -2.74 9.39
CA LEU A 40 -4.48 -1.57 10.13
C LEU A 40 -5.50 -0.45 9.92
N HIS A 41 -5.86 0.26 10.99
CA HIS A 41 -6.78 1.40 10.93
C HIS A 41 -6.02 2.67 11.29
N HIS A 42 -5.93 3.61 10.35
CA HIS A 42 -5.12 4.81 10.49
C HIS A 42 -5.89 6.08 10.14
N SER A 43 -5.82 7.06 11.04
CA SER A 43 -6.49 8.34 10.91
C SER A 43 -5.49 9.48 11.07
N ALA A 44 -5.66 10.54 10.27
CA ALA A 44 -4.89 11.77 10.41
C ALA A 44 -5.14 12.52 11.74
N LYS A 45 -6.17 12.12 12.50
CA LYS A 45 -6.48 12.66 13.83
C LYS A 45 -5.87 11.81 14.96
N GLY A 46 -5.30 10.66 14.63
CA GLY A 46 -4.71 9.73 15.58
C GLY A 46 -3.28 10.11 15.99
N PRO A 47 -2.71 9.43 16.99
CA PRO A 47 -1.33 9.68 17.41
C PRO A 47 -0.29 9.23 16.38
N THR A 48 -0.62 8.25 15.54
CA THR A 48 0.27 7.67 14.54
C THR A 48 -0.17 8.08 13.14
N HIS A 49 0.64 8.92 12.49
CA HIS A 49 0.35 9.43 11.15
C HIS A 49 1.03 8.62 10.04
N GLY A 50 2.13 7.94 10.36
CA GLY A 50 2.96 7.22 9.40
C GLY A 50 2.94 5.71 9.60
N ILE A 51 3.02 4.96 8.51
CA ILE A 51 3.13 3.49 8.49
C ILE A 51 4.23 3.11 7.52
N GLU A 52 5.25 2.41 8.00
CA GLU A 52 6.23 1.76 7.13
C GLU A 52 5.81 0.32 6.85
N ILE A 53 5.87 -0.07 5.58
CA ILE A 53 5.65 -1.42 5.11
C ILE A 53 7.00 -1.96 4.66
N ALA A 54 7.46 -3.01 5.35
CA ALA A 54 8.66 -3.71 4.98
C ALA A 54 8.56 -4.29 3.56
N LYS A 55 9.71 -4.38 2.89
CA LYS A 55 9.85 -4.97 1.56
C LYS A 55 9.11 -6.30 1.41
N GLY A 56 8.50 -6.50 0.25
CA GLY A 56 7.93 -7.80 -0.14
C GLY A 56 6.57 -8.09 0.50
N ARG A 57 5.95 -7.10 1.15
CA ARG A 57 4.56 -7.20 1.63
C ARG A 57 3.65 -6.52 0.62
N SER A 58 2.61 -7.24 0.22
CA SER A 58 1.56 -6.69 -0.63
C SER A 58 0.59 -5.90 0.22
N SER A 59 0.26 -4.69 -0.20
CA SER A 59 -0.65 -3.82 0.54
C SER A 59 -1.69 -3.16 -0.36
N THR A 60 -2.86 -2.85 0.23
CA THR A 60 -3.82 -1.95 -0.41
C THR A 60 -4.47 -1.05 0.64
N PRO A 61 -4.45 0.29 0.45
CA PRO A 61 -5.25 1.19 1.26
C PRO A 61 -6.73 1.14 0.82
N VAL A 62 -7.62 1.29 1.79
CA VAL A 62 -9.08 1.37 1.64
C VAL A 62 -9.52 2.64 2.34
N ALA A 63 -10.17 3.56 1.62
CA ALA A 63 -10.74 4.76 2.24
C ALA A 63 -11.92 4.38 3.13
N LEU A 64 -11.86 4.76 4.41
CA LEU A 64 -12.96 4.57 5.38
C LEU A 64 -13.73 5.86 5.64
N GLU A 65 -13.18 6.98 5.19
CA GLU A 65 -13.76 8.32 5.24
C GLU A 65 -13.68 8.93 3.83
N ALA A 66 -14.66 9.77 3.48
CA ALA A 66 -14.63 10.51 2.23
C ALA A 66 -13.45 11.49 2.23
N ASP A 67 -12.90 11.76 1.05
CA ASP A 67 -11.81 12.73 0.87
C ASP A 67 -10.57 12.44 1.75
N SER A 68 -10.32 11.15 2.05
CA SER A 68 -9.08 10.72 2.69
C SER A 68 -7.89 10.98 1.77
N VAL A 69 -6.84 11.60 2.33
CA VAL A 69 -5.61 11.94 1.61
C VAL A 69 -4.43 11.27 2.29
N ILE A 70 -3.67 10.54 1.49
CA ILE A 70 -2.41 9.92 1.89
C ILE A 70 -1.27 10.41 1.01
N PHE A 71 -0.09 10.50 1.61
CA PHE A 71 1.17 10.57 0.88
C PHE A 71 1.83 9.20 0.93
N GLU A 72 2.12 8.63 -0.23
CA GLU A 72 2.82 7.36 -0.37
C GLU A 72 4.25 7.61 -0.86
N LEU A 73 5.22 7.03 -0.17
CA LEU A 73 6.62 7.01 -0.55
C LEU A 73 7.05 5.59 -0.82
N LYS A 74 7.73 5.39 -1.94
CA LYS A 74 8.38 4.13 -2.29
C LYS A 74 9.87 4.37 -2.40
N GLN A 75 10.66 3.55 -1.71
CA GLN A 75 12.10 3.71 -1.72
C GLN A 75 12.66 3.53 -3.12
N GLY A 76 13.46 4.50 -3.58
CA GLY A 76 13.98 4.54 -4.94
C GLY A 76 15.07 3.51 -5.24
N PRO A 77 15.52 3.45 -6.51
CA PRO A 77 15.15 4.36 -7.61
C PRO A 77 13.70 4.14 -8.09
N TYR A 78 13.08 5.17 -8.67
CA TYR A 78 11.75 5.03 -9.27
C TYR A 78 11.81 4.02 -10.42
N GLN A 79 10.96 3.01 -10.36
CA GLN A 79 10.73 2.05 -11.42
C GLN A 79 9.23 2.09 -11.76
N PRO A 80 8.86 2.32 -13.03
CA PRO A 80 7.46 2.26 -13.44
C PRO A 80 6.86 0.90 -13.08
N SER A 81 5.70 0.91 -12.43
CA SER A 81 4.99 -0.31 -12.04
C SER A 81 4.74 -1.20 -13.26
N GLN A 82 5.08 -2.47 -13.15
CA GLN A 82 4.81 -3.51 -14.14
C GLN A 82 3.58 -4.32 -13.73
N ASP A 83 3.01 -5.09 -14.65
CA ASP A 83 1.84 -5.95 -14.35
C ASP A 83 2.16 -6.98 -13.24
N GLU A 84 3.40 -7.45 -13.16
CA GLU A 84 3.89 -8.39 -12.12
C GLU A 84 3.86 -7.82 -10.69
N ASP A 85 3.74 -6.50 -10.54
CA ASP A 85 3.62 -5.86 -9.23
C ASP A 85 2.20 -6.01 -8.65
N PHE A 86 1.23 -6.47 -9.45
CA PHE A 86 -0.18 -6.58 -9.08
C PHE A 86 -0.66 -8.03 -9.06
N PHE A 87 -1.60 -8.33 -8.17
CA PHE A 87 -2.23 -9.65 -8.15
C PHE A 87 -3.29 -9.78 -9.25
N ASN A 88 -3.23 -10.87 -10.02
CA ASN A 88 -4.09 -11.12 -11.19
C ASN A 88 -5.60 -11.17 -10.88
N PHE A 89 -5.98 -11.48 -9.64
CA PHE A 89 -7.39 -11.53 -9.22
C PHE A 89 -7.96 -10.16 -8.84
N PHE A 90 -7.12 -9.11 -8.72
CA PHE A 90 -7.61 -7.75 -8.51
C PHE A 90 -8.11 -7.16 -9.84
N PRO A 91 -9.25 -6.45 -9.83
CA PRO A 91 -9.80 -5.86 -11.03
C PRO A 91 -8.79 -4.89 -11.67
N LYS A 92 -8.70 -4.94 -13.00
CA LYS A 92 -7.95 -3.95 -13.74
C LYS A 92 -8.68 -2.61 -13.64
N VAL A 93 -7.92 -1.54 -13.47
CA VAL A 93 -8.39 -0.15 -13.58
C VAL A 93 -8.97 0.03 -14.98
N GLY A 94 -10.22 0.46 -15.07
CA GLY A 94 -10.87 0.82 -16.32
C GLY A 94 -11.55 -0.33 -17.08
N THR A 95 -11.56 -1.56 -16.55
CA THR A 95 -12.45 -2.61 -17.07
C THR A 95 -13.78 -2.54 -16.35
N THR A 96 -14.81 -2.03 -17.05
CA THR A 96 -16.23 -2.18 -16.72
C THR A 96 -16.70 -3.61 -16.94
#